data_AF-E0S4U3-F1
#
_entry.id   AF-E0S4U3-F1
#
_cell.length_a   1.000
_cell.length_b   1.000
_cell.length_c   1.000
_cell.angle_alpha   90.00
_cell.angle_beta   90.00
_cell.angle_gamma   90.00
#
_symmetry.space_group_name_H-M   'P 1'
#
loop_
_entity.id
_entity.type
_entity.pdbx_description
1 polymer ?
#
loop_
_entity_poly.entity_id
_entity_poly.type
_entity_poly.pdbx_seq_one_letter_code
_entity_poly.pdbx_strand_id
1 'polypeptide(L)'
;MNKKTKCMDHKGISYGSITEMCDAYDVSPTLYLKRIERGWTIQKSLEGKQPYFSRGGVDYYSQKEVCEAFSIHPNSFRLKLKKGYSIDDIVDRVSYRVEDHLGNGYANEAAMCAEYGVKVSTYRARIRKGLSKEEALTK
;
A
#
# COMPACT_ATOMS: atom_id res chain seq x y z
N MET A 1 24.74 -12.14 -33.07
CA MET A 1 23.98 -13.40 -32.86
C MET A 1 23.48 -13.40 -31.42
N ASN A 2 22.19 -13.14 -31.20
CA ASN A 2 21.63 -13.16 -29.84
C ASN A 2 21.40 -14.63 -29.47
N LYS A 3 22.25 -15.20 -28.61
CA LYS A 3 22.08 -16.60 -28.15
C LYS A 3 20.74 -16.68 -27.44
N LYS A 4 19.77 -17.39 -28.04
CA LYS A 4 18.54 -17.76 -27.36
C LYS A 4 18.93 -18.67 -26.18
N THR A 5 18.85 -18.15 -24.96
CA THR A 5 19.14 -18.91 -23.75
C THR A 5 18.03 -19.93 -23.58
N LYS A 6 18.38 -21.22 -23.64
CA LYS A 6 17.45 -22.30 -23.32
C LYS A 6 16.95 -22.12 -21.89
N CYS A 7 15.65 -22.30 -21.67
CA CYS A 7 15.03 -22.21 -20.35
C CYS A 7 14.09 -23.40 -20.14
N MET A 8 13.73 -23.65 -18.90
CA MET A 8 12.92 -24.80 -18.49
C MET A 8 11.79 -24.32 -17.59
N ASP A 9 10.58 -24.86 -17.79
CA ASP A 9 9.46 -24.59 -16.90
C ASP A 9 9.52 -25.44 -15.62
N HIS A 10 8.53 -25.26 -14.75
CA HIS A 10 8.43 -26.00 -13.48
C HIS A 10 8.02 -27.48 -13.65
N LYS A 11 7.65 -27.91 -14.87
CA LYS A 11 7.30 -29.30 -15.23
C LYS A 11 8.46 -30.04 -15.89
N GLY A 12 9.60 -29.37 -16.10
CA GLY A 12 10.78 -29.94 -16.74
C GLY A 12 10.79 -29.79 -18.27
N ILE A 13 9.83 -29.06 -18.85
CA ILE A 13 9.75 -28.84 -20.30
C ILE A 13 10.77 -27.77 -20.69
N SER A 14 11.60 -28.08 -21.68
CA SER A 14 12.63 -27.17 -22.18
C SER A 14 12.14 -26.37 -23.39
N TYR A 15 12.41 -25.07 -23.37
CA TYR A 15 12.04 -24.12 -24.41
C TYR A 15 13.30 -23.47 -24.99
N GLY A 16 13.24 -23.10 -26.27
CA GLY A 16 14.34 -22.40 -26.94
C GLY A 16 14.56 -20.99 -26.41
N SER A 17 13.55 -20.38 -25.79
CA SER A 17 13.64 -19.04 -25.19
C SER A 17 12.58 -18.80 -24.10
N ILE A 18 12.80 -17.79 -23.26
CA ILE A 18 11.80 -17.34 -22.26
C ILE A 18 10.50 -16.92 -22.95
N THR A 19 10.56 -16.27 -24.12
CA THR A 19 9.37 -15.88 -24.88
C THR A 19 8.52 -17.08 -25.23
N GLU A 20 9.14 -18.12 -25.81
CA GLU A 20 8.44 -19.36 -26.19
C GLU A 20 7.84 -20.08 -24.98
N MET A 21 8.54 -20.09 -23.84
CA MET A 21 8.00 -20.61 -22.59
C MET A 21 6.80 -19.80 -22.10
N CYS A 22 6.87 -18.47 -22.16
CA CYS A 22 5.79 -17.59 -21.70
C CYS A 22 4.54 -17.70 -22.60
N ASP A 23 4.73 -17.83 -23.92
CA ASP A 23 3.64 -18.02 -24.88
C ASP A 23 2.85 -19.30 -24.60
N ALA A 24 3.53 -20.39 -24.19
CA ALA A 24 2.89 -21.66 -23.82
C ALA A 24 1.97 -21.57 -22.59
N TYR A 25 2.14 -20.54 -21.76
CA TYR A 25 1.36 -20.30 -20.54
C TYR A 25 0.47 -19.05 -20.64
N ASP A 26 0.33 -18.47 -21.83
CA ASP A 26 -0.42 -17.23 -22.09
C ASP A 26 -0.03 -16.09 -21.12
N VAL A 27 1.27 -15.96 -20.83
CA VAL A 27 1.83 -14.91 -19.98
C VAL A 27 2.78 -14.06 -20.81
N SER A 28 2.83 -12.75 -20.59
CA SER A 28 3.81 -11.92 -21.30
C SER A 28 5.22 -12.13 -20.71
N PRO A 29 6.29 -12.16 -21.54
CA PRO A 29 7.66 -12.32 -21.06
C PRO A 29 8.06 -11.22 -20.06
N THR A 30 7.58 -10.00 -20.27
CA THR A 30 7.80 -8.88 -19.34
C THR A 30 7.16 -9.13 -17.98
N LEU A 31 5.94 -9.67 -17.93
CA LEU A 31 5.27 -10.00 -16.68
C LEU A 31 5.98 -11.15 -15.96
N TYR A 32 6.35 -12.20 -16.68
CA TYR A 32 7.16 -13.31 -16.16
C TYR A 32 8.46 -12.81 -15.52
N LEU A 33 9.25 -12.01 -16.24
CA LEU A 33 10.52 -11.48 -15.75
C LEU A 33 10.35 -10.62 -14.49
N LYS A 34 9.34 -9.74 -14.46
CA LYS A 34 9.02 -8.93 -13.27
C LYS A 34 8.58 -9.78 -12.07
N ARG A 35 7.96 -10.95 -12.29
CA ARG A 35 7.59 -11.89 -11.21
C ARG A 35 8.84 -12.57 -10.65
N ILE A 36 9.75 -13.02 -11.52
CA ILE A 36 11.05 -13.60 -11.13
C ILE A 36 11.89 -12.57 -10.35
N GLU A 37 11.95 -11.32 -10.80
CA GLU A 37 12.66 -10.22 -10.11
C GLU A 37 12.12 -9.96 -8.70
N ARG A 38 10.80 -10.12 -8.50
CA ARG A 38 10.14 -10.08 -7.19
C ARG A 38 10.31 -11.36 -6.37
N GLY A 39 11.11 -12.32 -6.83
CA GLY A 39 11.40 -13.57 -6.12
C GLY A 39 10.33 -14.65 -6.24
N TRP A 40 9.43 -14.57 -7.23
CA TRP A 40 8.45 -15.62 -7.47
C TRP A 40 9.11 -16.89 -8.00
N THR A 41 8.52 -18.05 -7.70
CA THR A 41 8.95 -19.32 -8.32
C THR A 41 8.59 -19.32 -9.81
N ILE A 42 9.27 -20.15 -10.61
CA ILE A 42 8.97 -20.33 -12.05
C ILE A 42 7.50 -20.68 -12.25
N GLN A 43 6.97 -21.61 -11.44
CA GLN A 43 5.57 -22.01 -11.49
C GLN A 43 4.62 -20.81 -11.27
N LYS A 44 4.77 -20.07 -10.16
CA LYS A 44 3.94 -18.90 -9.90
C LYS A 44 4.13 -17.82 -10.96
N SER A 45 5.32 -17.72 -11.54
CA SER A 45 5.62 -16.73 -12.57
C SER A 45 4.90 -17.01 -13.89
N LEU A 46 4.72 -18.28 -14.23
CA LEU A 46 4.04 -18.74 -15.43
C LEU A 46 2.52 -18.85 -15.22
N GLU A 47 2.07 -19.48 -14.13
CA GLU A 47 0.66 -19.84 -13.90
C GLU A 47 -0.07 -18.89 -12.93
N GLY A 48 0.66 -18.05 -12.20
CA GLY A 48 0.10 -17.21 -11.15
C GLY A 48 -0.67 -16.00 -11.68
N LYS A 49 -1.62 -15.52 -10.86
CA LYS A 49 -2.28 -14.22 -11.06
C LYS A 49 -1.35 -13.11 -10.57
N GLN A 50 -1.36 -11.94 -11.22
CA GLN A 50 -0.63 -10.79 -10.69
C GLN A 50 -1.36 -10.26 -9.45
N PRO A 51 -0.68 -10.11 -8.30
CA PRO A 51 -1.30 -9.52 -7.12
C PRO A 51 -1.60 -8.04 -7.37
N TYR A 52 -2.72 -7.58 -6.83
CA TYR A 52 -3.07 -6.17 -6.77
C TYR A 52 -2.12 -5.41 -5.83
N PHE A 53 -1.72 -6.05 -4.73
CA PHE A 53 -0.83 -5.50 -3.72
C PHE A 53 -0.10 -6.63 -3.00
N SER A 54 1.15 -6.43 -2.60
CA SER A 54 1.93 -7.42 -1.84
C SER A 54 2.64 -6.74 -0.69
N ARG A 55 2.55 -7.29 0.53
CA ARG A 55 3.23 -6.75 1.70
C ARG A 55 3.60 -7.85 2.69
N GLY A 56 4.84 -7.83 3.18
CA GLY A 56 5.33 -8.80 4.16
C GLY A 56 5.26 -10.26 3.69
N GLY A 57 5.39 -10.51 2.38
CA GLY A 57 5.27 -11.86 1.80
C GLY A 57 3.84 -12.35 1.59
N VAL A 58 2.83 -11.51 1.87
CA VAL A 58 1.41 -11.80 1.60
C VAL A 58 0.97 -11.08 0.34
N ASP A 59 0.33 -11.81 -0.57
CA ASP A 59 -0.23 -11.31 -1.82
C ASP A 59 -1.75 -11.10 -1.68
N TYR A 60 -2.21 -9.93 -2.12
CA TYR A 60 -3.62 -9.55 -2.17
C TYR A 60 -4.02 -9.34 -3.64
N TYR A 61 -5.11 -9.94 -4.08
CA TYR A 61 -5.55 -9.94 -5.48
C TYR A 61 -6.68 -8.96 -5.76
N SER A 62 -7.18 -8.28 -4.74
CA SER A 62 -8.23 -7.28 -4.90
C SER A 62 -8.12 -6.16 -3.87
N GLN A 63 -8.68 -5.01 -4.22
CA GLN A 63 -8.87 -3.91 -3.26
C GLN A 63 -9.63 -4.38 -2.02
N LYS A 64 -10.60 -5.29 -2.18
CA LYS A 64 -11.42 -5.82 -1.09
C LYS A 64 -10.55 -6.58 -0.09
N GLU A 65 -9.69 -7.48 -0.57
CA GLU A 65 -8.76 -8.23 0.28
C GLU A 65 -7.83 -7.30 1.07
N VAL A 66 -7.29 -6.26 0.43
CA VAL A 66 -6.46 -5.26 1.13
C VAL A 66 -7.28 -4.54 2.21
N CYS A 67 -8.49 -4.08 1.88
CA CYS A 67 -9.35 -3.38 2.84
C CYS A 67 -9.69 -4.26 4.06
N GLU A 68 -10.00 -5.53 3.83
CA GLU A 68 -10.30 -6.49 4.89
C GLU A 68 -9.07 -6.77 5.76
N ALA A 69 -7.92 -7.08 5.15
CA ALA A 69 -6.69 -7.44 5.86
C ALA A 69 -6.16 -6.31 6.74
N PHE A 70 -6.26 -5.06 6.29
CA PHE A 70 -5.76 -3.89 7.03
C PHE A 70 -6.83 -3.16 7.85
N SER A 71 -8.07 -3.68 7.86
CA SER A 71 -9.24 -3.09 8.52
C SER A 71 -9.51 -1.65 8.06
N ILE A 72 -9.51 -1.44 6.74
CA ILE A 72 -9.73 -0.14 6.10
C ILE A 72 -11.10 -0.12 5.45
N HIS A 73 -11.87 0.93 5.70
CA HIS A 73 -13.16 1.08 5.04
C HIS A 73 -12.97 1.34 3.53
N PRO A 74 -13.66 0.62 2.63
CA PRO A 74 -13.45 0.74 1.17
C PRO A 74 -13.59 2.17 0.63
N ASN A 75 -14.52 2.96 1.17
CA ASN A 75 -14.69 4.36 0.76
C ASN A 75 -13.48 5.23 1.15
N SER A 76 -12.88 4.99 2.32
CA SER A 76 -11.68 5.72 2.75
C SER A 76 -10.49 5.36 1.84
N PHE A 77 -10.33 4.07 1.54
CA PHE A 77 -9.30 3.58 0.61
C PHE A 77 -9.43 4.24 -0.77
N ARG A 78 -10.63 4.23 -1.36
CA ARG A 78 -10.90 4.87 -2.66
C ARG A 78 -10.62 6.37 -2.64
N LEU A 79 -11.03 7.06 -1.58
CA LEU A 79 -10.82 8.50 -1.45
C LEU A 79 -9.32 8.84 -1.39
N LYS A 80 -8.53 8.08 -0.60
CA LYS A 80 -7.08 8.26 -0.51
C LYS A 80 -6.38 7.98 -1.83
N LEU A 81 -6.74 6.90 -2.53
CA LEU A 81 -6.23 6.63 -3.89
C LEU A 81 -6.53 7.81 -4.85
N LYS A 82 -7.76 8.33 -4.83
CA LYS A 82 -8.14 9.49 -5.67
C LYS A 82 -7.34 10.75 -5.33
N LYS A 83 -6.90 10.89 -4.08
CA LYS A 83 -6.02 11.98 -3.61
C LYS A 83 -4.54 11.74 -3.92
N GLY A 84 -4.18 10.63 -4.57
CA GLY A 84 -2.81 10.33 -4.99
C GLY A 84 -1.96 9.58 -3.97
N TYR A 85 -2.54 9.08 -2.88
CA TYR A 85 -1.81 8.26 -1.90
C TYR A 85 -1.47 6.90 -2.50
N SER A 86 -0.28 6.38 -2.18
CA SER A 86 0.07 5.00 -2.52
C SER A 86 -0.70 4.01 -1.65
N ILE A 87 -0.77 2.74 -2.08
CA ILE A 87 -1.41 1.70 -1.25
C ILE A 87 -0.64 1.52 0.06
N ASP A 88 0.70 1.61 0.04
CA ASP A 88 1.54 1.59 1.24
C ASP A 88 1.15 2.70 2.23
N ASP A 89 1.01 3.96 1.78
CA ASP A 89 0.56 5.07 2.64
C ASP A 89 -0.83 4.83 3.26
N ILE A 90 -1.70 4.13 2.53
CA ILE A 90 -3.05 3.82 2.97
C ILE A 90 -3.04 2.72 4.04
N VAL A 91 -2.23 1.66 3.84
CA VAL A 91 -2.17 0.51 4.75
C VAL A 91 -1.30 0.75 5.98
N ASP A 92 -0.32 1.64 5.91
CA ASP A 92 0.62 1.95 7.01
C ASP A 92 0.01 2.78 8.15
N ARG A 93 -1.33 2.95 8.16
CA ARG A 93 -2.11 3.56 9.23
C ARG A 93 -1.52 4.88 9.74
N VAL A 94 -1.53 5.91 8.89
CA VAL A 94 -1.70 7.29 9.37
C VAL A 94 -3.05 7.80 8.88
N SER A 95 -4.11 7.38 9.58
CA SER A 95 -5.40 8.08 9.49
C SER A 95 -5.38 9.18 10.53
N TYR A 96 -4.73 10.29 10.22
CA TYR A 96 -4.90 11.49 11.02
C TYR A 96 -6.37 11.91 10.94
N ARG A 97 -7.02 12.04 12.10
CA ARG A 97 -8.38 12.62 12.17
C ARG A 97 -8.33 14.13 12.35
N VAL A 98 -7.21 14.63 12.86
CA VAL A 98 -7.01 16.04 13.17
C VAL A 98 -5.59 16.45 12.80
N GLU A 99 -5.42 17.74 12.52
CA GLU A 99 -4.12 18.36 12.24
C GLU A 99 -3.92 19.53 13.22
N ASP A 100 -2.69 19.73 13.69
CA ASP A 100 -2.31 20.88 14.50
C ASP A 100 -2.24 22.19 13.68
N HIS A 101 -1.63 23.23 14.23
CA HIS A 101 -1.46 24.53 13.57
C HIS A 101 -0.27 24.57 12.59
N LEU A 102 0.60 23.55 12.61
CA LEU A 102 1.77 23.40 11.74
C LEU A 102 1.51 22.43 10.57
N GLY A 103 0.36 21.75 10.59
CA GLY A 103 -0.03 20.75 9.58
C GLY A 103 0.39 19.33 9.93
N ASN A 104 0.87 19.05 11.15
CA ASN A 104 1.15 17.68 11.55
C ASN A 104 -0.16 16.95 11.86
N GLY A 105 -0.30 15.74 11.30
CA GLY A 105 -1.51 14.93 11.44
C GLY A 105 -1.45 13.99 12.65
N TYR A 106 -2.55 13.93 13.40
CA TYR A 106 -2.69 13.06 14.58
C TYR A 106 -3.94 12.19 14.49
N ALA A 107 -3.88 10.99 15.08
CA ALA A 107 -4.97 10.02 15.07
C ALA A 107 -6.28 10.56 15.69
N ASN A 108 -6.18 11.47 16.65
CA ASN A 108 -7.31 12.15 17.29
C ASN A 108 -6.83 13.38 18.08
N GLU A 109 -7.78 14.19 18.58
CA GLU A 109 -7.47 15.38 19.39
C GLU A 109 -6.67 15.05 20.64
N ALA A 110 -6.83 13.87 21.24
CA ALA A 110 -6.07 13.49 22.43
C ALA A 110 -4.59 13.28 22.13
N ALA A 111 -4.26 12.59 21.03
CA ALA A 111 -2.88 12.43 20.57
C ALA A 111 -2.26 13.80 20.22
N MET A 112 -3.00 14.65 19.51
CA MET A 112 -2.55 16.02 19.20
C MET A 112 -2.31 16.82 20.48
N CYS A 113 -3.26 16.87 21.39
CA CYS A 113 -3.14 17.69 22.60
C CYS A 113 -2.04 17.15 23.55
N ALA A 114 -1.81 15.84 23.58
CA ALA A 114 -0.75 15.23 24.38
C ALA A 114 0.64 15.70 23.95
N GLU A 115 0.90 15.86 22.64
CA GLU A 115 2.17 16.37 22.10
C GLU A 115 2.50 17.77 22.62
N TYR A 116 1.48 18.61 22.79
CA TYR A 116 1.61 19.97 23.30
C TYR A 116 1.41 20.08 24.83
N GLY A 117 1.24 18.96 25.53
CA GLY A 117 1.01 18.95 26.98
C GLY A 117 -0.33 19.58 27.41
N VAL A 118 -1.31 19.66 26.52
CA VAL A 118 -2.62 20.27 26.78
C VAL A 118 -3.68 19.18 27.03
N LYS A 119 -4.61 19.42 27.96
CA LYS A 119 -5.78 18.54 28.12
C LYS A 119 -6.78 18.80 26.99
N VAL A 120 -7.35 17.75 26.41
CA VAL A 120 -8.37 17.84 25.35
C VAL A 120 -9.55 18.73 25.74
N SER A 121 -9.99 18.68 27.00
CA SER A 121 -11.05 19.54 27.51
C SER A 121 -10.67 21.03 27.48
N THR A 122 -9.42 21.36 27.83
CA THR A 122 -8.87 22.71 27.77
C THR A 122 -8.78 23.20 26.33
N TYR A 123 -8.21 22.39 25.43
CA TYR A 123 -8.15 22.70 24.00
C TYR A 123 -9.54 23.00 23.44
N ARG A 124 -10.53 22.11 23.66
CA ARG A 124 -11.92 22.32 23.21
C ARG A 124 -12.56 23.57 23.82
N ALA A 125 -12.26 23.90 25.08
CA ALA A 125 -12.76 25.11 25.71
C ALA A 125 -12.17 26.38 25.09
N ARG A 126 -10.88 26.37 24.73
CA ARG A 126 -10.19 27.48 24.06
C ARG A 126 -10.74 27.69 22.65
N ILE A 127 -10.88 26.62 21.87
CA ILE A 127 -11.51 26.68 20.54
C ILE A 127 -12.94 27.25 20.63
N ARG A 128 -13.75 26.80 21.61
CA ARG A 128 -15.10 27.37 21.83
C ARG A 128 -15.12 28.84 22.22
N LYS A 129 -14.03 29.34 22.83
CA LYS A 129 -13.85 30.77 23.13
C LYS A 129 -13.34 31.57 21.93
N GLY A 130 -13.15 30.94 20.77
CA GLY A 130 -12.72 31.58 19.54
C GLY A 130 -11.21 31.69 19.36
N LEU A 131 -10.39 31.03 20.20
CA LEU A 131 -8.94 31.01 20.02
C LEU A 131 -8.55 30.23 18.78
N SER A 132 -7.43 30.60 18.17
CA SER A 132 -6.84 29.83 17.07
C SER A 132 -6.36 28.46 17.55
N LYS A 133 -6.13 27.50 16.63
CA LYS A 133 -5.55 26.19 16.99
C LYS A 133 -4.18 26.34 17.63
N GLU A 134 -3.37 27.26 17.13
CA GLU A 134 -2.05 27.57 17.69
C GLU A 134 -2.21 27.99 19.15
N GLU A 135 -3.02 29.02 19.42
CA GLU A 135 -3.25 29.50 20.78
C GLU A 135 -3.89 28.44 21.68
N ALA A 136 -4.78 27.61 21.14
CA ALA A 136 -5.43 26.56 21.89
C ALA A 136 -4.47 25.45 22.32
N LEU A 137 -3.40 25.22 21.56
CA LEU A 137 -2.38 24.20 21.79
C LEU A 137 -1.15 24.73 22.55
N THR A 138 -0.80 26.02 22.46
CA THR A 138 0.46 26.55 23.02
C THR A 138 0.29 27.47 24.23
N LYS A 139 -0.91 28.02 24.50
CA LYS A 139 -1.21 28.76 25.73
C LYS A 139 -1.75 27.86 26.83
#